data_AF-A0A127SMG2-F1
#
_entry.id   AF-A0A127SMG2-F1
#
_cell.length_a   1.000
_cell.length_b   1.000
_cell.length_c   1.000
_cell.angle_alpha   90.00
_cell.angle_beta   90.00
_cell.angle_gamma   90.00
#
_symmetry.space_group_name_H-M   'P 1'
#
loop_
_entity.id
_entity.type
_entity.pdbx_description
1 polymer ?
#
loop_
_entity_poly.entity_id
_entity_poly.type
_entity_poly.pdbx_seq_one_letter_code
_entity_poly.pdbx_strand_id
1 'polypeptide(L)'
;MYYTQEQIDRANQADLVSFLQSQGEQLTRAGNEYRWKRHDSLTVRGNKWYRHSQSKGGAPIDFVMEFFGKSFTEAVEMLTGEKGA
;
A
#
# COMPACT_ATOMS: atom_id res chain seq x y z
N MET A 1 -0.72 -21.28 -2.16
CA MET A 1 -1.88 -20.43 -1.88
C MET A 1 -2.05 -19.53 -3.07
N TYR A 2 -3.21 -19.55 -3.71
CA TYR A 2 -3.47 -18.80 -4.94
C TYR A 2 -4.63 -17.83 -4.70
N TYR A 3 -4.55 -16.64 -5.27
CA TYR A 3 -5.60 -15.63 -5.21
C TYR A 3 -6.31 -15.55 -6.56
N THR A 4 -7.62 -15.35 -6.54
CA THR A 4 -8.35 -15.05 -7.77
C THR A 4 -8.01 -13.64 -8.26
N GLN A 5 -8.20 -13.38 -9.55
CA GLN A 5 -7.97 -12.04 -10.10
C GLN A 5 -8.77 -10.96 -9.36
N GLU A 6 -10.01 -11.29 -8.95
CA GLU A 6 -10.86 -10.38 -8.17
C GLU A 6 -10.27 -10.05 -6.79
N GLN A 7 -9.63 -11.01 -6.12
CA GLN A 7 -8.95 -10.76 -4.85
C GLN A 7 -7.73 -9.85 -5.03
N ILE A 8 -6.97 -10.07 -6.11
CA ILE A 8 -5.82 -9.24 -6.47
C ILE A 8 -6.27 -7.81 -6.81
N ASP A 9 -7.35 -7.66 -7.58
CA ASP A 9 -7.90 -6.37 -7.96
C ASP A 9 -8.41 -5.59 -6.74
N ARG A 10 -9.11 -6.26 -5.81
CA ARG A 10 -9.55 -5.65 -4.55
C ARG A 10 -8.37 -5.22 -3.68
N ALA A 11 -7.35 -6.06 -3.54
CA ALA A 11 -6.13 -5.68 -2.83
C ALA A 11 -5.48 -4.45 -3.47
N ASN A 12 -5.44 -4.36 -4.80
CA ASN A 12 -4.88 -3.22 -5.50
C ASN A 12 -5.76 -1.96 -5.48
N GLN A 13 -7.02 -2.06 -5.08
CA GLN A 13 -7.92 -0.93 -4.87
C GLN A 13 -7.89 -0.41 -3.42
N ALA A 14 -7.14 -1.05 -2.53
CA ALA A 14 -7.03 -0.64 -1.14
C ALA A 14 -6.59 0.83 -1.00
N ASP A 15 -7.26 1.55 -0.12
CA ASP A 15 -6.91 2.92 0.21
C ASP A 15 -5.67 2.92 1.12
N LEU A 16 -4.53 3.38 0.59
CA LEU A 16 -3.25 3.33 1.29
C LEU A 16 -3.20 4.27 2.49
N VAL A 17 -3.99 5.35 2.49
CA VAL A 17 -4.07 6.30 3.61
C VAL A 17 -4.70 5.59 4.82
N SER A 18 -5.84 4.95 4.59
CA SER A 18 -6.60 4.20 5.59
C SER A 18 -5.83 2.98 6.07
N PHE A 19 -5.17 2.27 5.15
CA PHE A 19 -4.29 1.15 5.47
C PHE A 19 -3.18 1.58 6.43
N LEU A 20 -2.41 2.61 6.09
CA LEU A 20 -1.32 3.12 6.92
C LEU A 20 -1.82 3.62 8.30
N GLN A 21 -2.95 4.33 8.34
CA GLN A 21 -3.56 4.74 9.60
C GLN A 21 -3.94 3.55 10.50
N SER A 22 -4.46 2.45 9.91
CA SER A 22 -4.78 1.23 10.68
C SER A 22 -3.54 0.53 11.24
N GLN A 23 -2.38 0.71 10.60
CA GLN A 23 -1.08 0.25 11.11
C GLN A 23 -0.46 1.20 12.14
N GLY A 24 -1.13 2.30 12.50
CA GLY A 24 -0.64 3.30 13.45
C GLY A 24 0.36 4.30 12.84
N GLU A 25 0.45 4.34 11.51
CA GLU A 25 1.37 5.24 10.82
C GLU A 25 0.86 6.67 10.74
N GLN A 26 1.80 7.62 10.78
CA GLN A 26 1.48 9.04 10.67
C GLN A 26 1.63 9.53 9.24
N LEU A 27 0.55 10.11 8.71
CA LEU A 27 0.51 10.78 7.41
C LEU A 27 0.30 12.28 7.63
N THR A 28 1.00 13.10 6.84
CA THR A 28 0.81 14.55 6.82
C THR A 28 0.26 14.95 5.46
N ARG A 29 -0.82 15.74 5.44
CA ARG A 29 -1.41 16.20 4.18
C ARG A 29 -0.49 17.21 3.49
N ALA A 30 -0.29 17.03 2.18
CA ALA A 30 0.48 17.91 1.31
C ALA A 30 -0.33 18.15 0.02
N GLY A 31 -1.19 19.17 0.04
CA GLY A 31 -2.14 19.43 -1.05
C GLY A 31 -3.18 18.30 -1.19
N ASN A 32 -3.16 17.62 -2.35
CA ASN A 32 -4.04 16.50 -2.67
C ASN A 32 -3.42 15.12 -2.38
N GLU A 33 -2.23 15.10 -1.81
CA GLU A 33 -1.49 13.89 -1.44
C GLU A 33 -1.22 13.86 0.05
N TYR A 34 -0.76 12.71 0.53
CA TYR A 34 -0.30 12.50 1.90
C TYR A 34 1.17 12.08 1.88
N ARG A 35 2.00 12.71 2.71
CA ARG A 35 3.38 12.28 2.95
C ARG A 35 3.43 11.36 4.16
N TRP A 36 4.05 10.20 4.01
CA TRP A 36 4.23 9.24 5.11
C TRP A 36 5.42 9.67 5.97
N LYS A 37 5.21 9.97 7.26
CA LYS A 37 6.27 10.52 8.11
C LYS A 37 7.48 9.58 8.29
N ARG A 38 7.26 8.26 8.27
CA ARG A 38 8.36 7.28 8.35
C ARG A 38 9.26 7.32 7.11
N HIS A 39 8.71 7.73 5.95
CA HIS A 39 9.40 7.79 4.67
C HIS A 39 9.16 9.17 4.03
N ASP A 40 10.01 10.14 4.35
CA ASP A 40 9.93 11.55 3.92
C ASP A 40 9.83 11.75 2.39
N SER A 41 10.47 10.87 1.62
CA SER A 41 10.44 10.85 0.16
C SER A 41 9.23 10.14 -0.45
N LEU A 42 8.28 9.66 0.36
CA LEU A 42 7.10 8.92 -0.09
C LEU A 42 5.82 9.76 0.02
N THR A 43 5.08 9.84 -1.08
CA THR A 43 3.72 10.38 -1.12
C THR A 43 2.71 9.30 -1.51
N VAL A 44 1.48 9.48 -1.03
CA VAL A 44 0.33 8.61 -1.26
C VAL A 44 -0.83 9.44 -1.76
N ARG A 45 -1.52 8.93 -2.78
CA ARG A 45 -2.76 9.50 -3.32
C ARG A 45 -3.73 8.37 -3.66
N GLY A 46 -4.75 8.19 -2.82
CA GLY A 46 -5.69 7.07 -2.93
C GLY A 46 -4.98 5.73 -2.79
N ASN A 47 -5.09 4.88 -3.81
CA ASN A 47 -4.41 3.59 -3.88
C ASN A 47 -3.02 3.64 -4.55
N LYS A 48 -2.50 4.83 -4.88
CA LYS A 48 -1.18 4.97 -5.50
C LYS A 48 -0.17 5.56 -4.53
N TRP A 49 1.07 5.11 -4.64
CA TRP A 49 2.20 5.68 -3.93
C TRP A 49 3.33 6.03 -4.89
N TYR A 50 4.15 7.00 -4.49
CA TYR A 50 5.35 7.38 -5.23
C TYR A 50 6.49 7.72 -4.27
N ARG A 51 7.66 7.17 -4.53
CA ARG A 51 8.90 7.45 -3.81
C ARG A 51 9.84 8.28 -4.68
N HIS A 52 9.95 9.56 -4.35
CA HIS A 52 10.71 10.54 -5.11
C HIS A 52 12.21 10.21 -5.18
N SER A 53 12.78 9.67 -4.10
CA SER A 53 14.22 9.37 -4.04
C SER A 53 14.68 8.26 -5.00
N GLN A 54 13.74 7.45 -5.50
CA GLN A 54 14.02 6.34 -6.42
C GLN A 54 13.20 6.42 -7.72
N SER A 55 12.42 7.49 -7.89
CA SER A 55 11.48 7.64 -9.01
C SER A 55 10.60 6.41 -9.26
N LYS A 56 10.17 5.74 -8.18
CA LYS A 56 9.40 4.49 -8.22
C LYS A 56 8.01 4.73 -7.62
N GLY A 57 6.99 4.10 -8.18
CA GLY A 57 5.65 4.09 -7.62
C GLY A 57 4.91 2.81 -8.00
N GLY A 58 3.74 2.60 -7.43
CA GLY A 58 2.99 1.37 -7.65
C GLY A 58 1.61 1.37 -7.01
N ALA A 59 1.01 0.17 -7.00
CA ALA A 59 -0.26 -0.11 -6.38
C ALA A 59 -0.06 -0.59 -4.92
N PRO A 60 -1.13 -0.82 -4.15
CA PRO A 60 -1.05 -1.24 -2.76
C PRO A 60 -0.32 -2.56 -2.52
N ILE A 61 -0.43 -3.55 -3.43
CA ILE A 61 0.30 -4.81 -3.27
C ILE A 61 1.81 -4.54 -3.32
N ASP A 62 2.27 -3.81 -4.35
CA ASP A 62 3.68 -3.43 -4.48
C ASP A 62 4.16 -2.62 -3.28
N PHE A 63 3.31 -1.77 -2.74
CA PHE A 63 3.60 -0.98 -1.54
C PHE A 63 3.90 -1.87 -0.34
N VAL A 64 3.01 -2.83 -0.04
CA VAL A 64 3.18 -3.71 1.11
C VAL A 64 4.40 -4.61 0.91
N MET A 65 4.63 -5.10 -0.30
CA MET A 65 5.86 -5.86 -0.61
C MET A 65 7.12 -5.02 -0.37
N GLU A 66 7.17 -3.78 -0.86
CA GLU A 66 8.32 -2.90 -0.77
C GLU A 66 8.61 -2.43 0.66
N PHE A 67 7.59 -1.96 1.39
CA PHE A 67 7.79 -1.25 2.67
C PHE A 67 7.57 -2.13 3.91
N PHE A 68 6.83 -3.23 3.77
CA PHE A 68 6.58 -4.18 4.86
C PHE A 68 7.34 -5.50 4.67
N GLY A 69 8.12 -5.64 3.58
CA GLY A 69 8.94 -6.82 3.33
C GLY A 69 8.13 -8.11 3.15
N LYS A 70 6.89 -7.98 2.70
CA LYS A 70 5.95 -9.09 2.57
C LYS A 70 6.05 -9.78 1.21
N SER A 71 5.78 -11.07 1.17
CA SER A 71 5.52 -11.78 -0.08
C SER A 71 4.22 -11.29 -0.72
N PHE A 72 4.02 -11.59 -2.01
CA PHE A 72 2.78 -11.25 -2.72
C PHE A 72 1.54 -11.78 -1.98
N THR A 73 1.57 -13.03 -1.51
CA THR A 73 0.43 -13.64 -0.82
C THR A 73 0.14 -12.96 0.52
N GLU A 74 1.18 -12.67 1.30
CA GLU A 74 1.02 -11.91 2.56
C GLU A 74 0.53 -10.49 2.31
N ALA A 75 0.95 -9.85 1.21
CA ALA A 75 0.49 -8.51 0.85
C ALA A 75 -1.01 -8.50 0.52
N VAL A 76 -1.49 -9.46 -0.27
CA VAL A 76 -2.93 -9.58 -0.56
C VAL A 76 -3.72 -9.85 0.72
N GLU A 77 -3.30 -10.80 1.55
CA GLU A 77 -3.95 -11.08 2.84
C GLU A 77 -3.99 -9.85 3.76
N MET A 78 -2.89 -9.10 3.83
CA MET A 78 -2.78 -7.91 4.67
C MET A 78 -3.68 -6.75 4.20
N LEU A 79 -3.90 -6.63 2.89
CA LEU A 79 -4.72 -5.56 2.30
C LEU A 79 -6.22 -5.87 2.31
N THR A 80 -6.60 -7.14 2.20
CA THR A 80 -8.01 -7.55 2.10
C THR A 80 -8.55 -8.23 3.36
N GLY A 81 -7.67 -8.73 4.23
CA GLY A 81 -8.03 -9.63 5.34
C GLY A 81 -8.43 -11.04 4.87
N GLU A 82 -8.29 -11.35 3.58
CA GLU A 82 -8.70 -12.63 3.00
C GLU A 82 -7.52 -13.61 2.98
N LYS A 83 -7.70 -14.75 3.65
CA LYS A 83 -6.81 -15.90 3.47
C LYS A 83 -6.95 -16.41 2.04
N GLY A 84 -5.84 -16.70 1.39
CA GLY A 84 -5.88 -17.24 0.03
C GLY A 84 -6.59 -18.59 -0.03
N ALA A 85 -7.11 -18.89 -1.23
CA ALA A 85 -7.87 -20.10 -1.52
C ALA A 85 -6.96 -21.34 -1.65
#